data_AF-A0A2N1AN43-F1
#
_entry.id   AF-A0A2N1AN43-F1
#
_cell.length_a   1.000
_cell.length_b   1.000
_cell.length_c   1.000
_cell.angle_alpha   90.00
_cell.angle_beta   90.00
_cell.angle_gamma   90.00
#
_symmetry.space_group_name_H-M   'P 1'
#
loop_
_entity.id
_entity.type
_entity.pdbx_description
1 polymer ?
#
loop_
_entity_poly.entity_id
_entity_poly.type
_entity_poly.pdbx_seq_one_letter_code
_entity_poly.pdbx_strand_id
1 'polypeptide(L)'
;FCHHYRLWRGRQRRSMRQVHGAGEKVFIDYCGPTVPVVDPSTGEMRQAQVFVAVLGASSYTFAEATRSQRLPDWIASHQRMLTFFGGVPALLVPDNLKAAVTKADRYTPTINETYAELAAHYQTAVLPARPYKPKDKAKAEAAVLLVERWILARLRHQTFFSLAELNAAIAALLPALNQRPFQGRTESRQSLFDALDRPA
;
A
#
# COMPACT_ATOMS: atom_id res chain seq x y z
N PHE A 1 33.93 -16.52 -23.99
CA PHE A 1 32.55 -16.25 -24.46
C PHE A 1 31.51 -16.29 -23.33
N CYS A 2 31.26 -17.44 -22.67
CA CYS A 2 30.19 -17.58 -21.66
C CYS A 2 30.31 -16.65 -20.42
N HIS A 3 31.54 -16.38 -19.95
CA HIS A 3 31.79 -15.46 -18.84
C HIS A 3 31.42 -14.01 -19.19
N HIS A 4 31.90 -13.51 -20.33
CA HIS A 4 31.57 -12.17 -20.82
C HIS A 4 30.09 -12.02 -21.17
N TYR A 5 29.45 -13.06 -21.69
CA TYR A 5 27.99 -13.07 -21.92
C TYR A 5 27.19 -12.94 -20.61
N ARG A 6 27.60 -13.61 -19.53
CA ARG A 6 26.95 -13.48 -18.21
C ARG A 6 27.13 -12.10 -17.59
N LEU A 7 28.33 -11.52 -17.69
CA LEU A 7 28.60 -10.15 -17.24
C LEU A 7 27.79 -9.14 -18.06
N TRP A 8 27.75 -9.27 -19.39
CA TRP A 8 26.93 -8.44 -20.26
C TRP A 8 25.45 -8.57 -19.94
N ARG A 9 24.94 -9.80 -19.75
CA ARG A 9 23.54 -10.08 -19.39
C ARG A 9 23.16 -9.48 -18.03
N GLY A 10 24.08 -9.47 -17.06
CA GLY A 10 23.89 -8.83 -15.75
C GLY A 10 23.87 -7.29 -15.80
N ARG A 11 24.51 -6.69 -16.82
CA ARG A 11 24.46 -5.24 -17.08
C ARG A 11 23.20 -4.80 -17.83
N GLN A 12 22.45 -5.74 -18.41
CA GLN A 12 21.18 -5.42 -19.05
C GLN A 12 20.09 -5.19 -17.99
N ARG A 13 19.57 -3.96 -17.89
CA ARG A 13 18.36 -3.63 -17.11
C ARG A 13 17.12 -4.23 -17.78
N ARG A 14 16.98 -5.56 -17.73
CA ARG A 14 15.76 -6.26 -18.18
C ARG A 14 14.70 -6.19 -17.08
N SER A 15 13.88 -5.15 -17.11
CA SER A 15 12.59 -5.15 -16.43
C SER A 15 11.53 -5.68 -17.41
N MET A 16 11.01 -6.87 -17.13
CA MET A 16 9.73 -7.26 -17.73
C MET A 16 8.67 -6.37 -17.07
N ARG A 17 7.89 -5.65 -17.87
CA ARG A 17 6.73 -4.92 -17.36
C ARG A 17 5.76 -5.96 -16.80
N GLN A 18 5.54 -5.95 -15.48
CA GLN A 18 4.47 -6.73 -14.91
C GLN A 18 3.15 -6.09 -15.37
N VAL A 19 2.36 -6.85 -16.13
CA VAL A 19 1.00 -6.48 -16.49
C VAL A 19 0.14 -7.03 -15.36
N HIS A 20 -0.60 -6.15 -14.71
CA HIS A 20 -1.60 -6.52 -13.71
C HIS A 20 -2.96 -6.31 -14.35
N GLY A 21 -3.83 -7.32 -14.26
CA GLY A 21 -5.22 -7.19 -14.63
C GLY A 21 -5.95 -6.19 -13.74
N ALA A 22 -6.97 -5.54 -14.28
CA ALA A 22 -7.89 -4.72 -13.50
C ALA A 22 -8.52 -5.54 -12.36
N GLY A 23 -8.63 -4.96 -11.17
CA GLY A 23 -9.18 -5.63 -9.98
C GLY A 23 -8.39 -6.85 -9.50
N GLU A 24 -7.26 -7.20 -10.12
CA GLU A 24 -6.57 -8.46 -9.83
C GLU A 24 -5.85 -8.39 -8.48
N LYS A 25 -5.09 -7.32 -8.25
CA LYS A 25 -4.11 -7.22 -7.16
C LYS A 25 -4.09 -5.85 -6.53
N VAL A 26 -4.08 -5.82 -5.20
CA VAL A 26 -3.66 -4.66 -4.42
C VAL A 26 -2.41 -4.99 -3.64
N PHE A 27 -1.45 -4.08 -3.64
CA PHE A 27 -0.23 -4.17 -2.84
C PHE A 27 -0.37 -3.26 -1.63
N ILE A 28 -0.01 -3.77 -0.45
CA ILE A 28 -0.22 -3.08 0.82
C ILE A 28 1.10 -3.01 1.57
N ASP A 29 1.45 -1.82 2.06
CA ASP A 29 2.66 -1.55 2.82
C ASP A 29 2.43 -0.40 3.82
N TYR A 30 3.41 -0.14 4.68
CA TYR A 30 3.46 1.04 5.54
C TYR A 30 4.57 1.99 5.10
N CYS A 31 4.35 3.29 5.28
CA CYS A 31 5.44 4.27 5.17
C CYS A 31 6.48 4.04 6.27
N GLY A 32 7.74 4.33 5.96
CA GLY A 32 8.82 4.33 6.95
C GLY A 32 8.68 5.47 7.97
N PRO A 33 8.44 6.72 7.52
CA PRO A 33 8.18 7.84 8.42
C PRO A 33 6.87 7.71 9.18
N THR A 34 6.90 8.06 10.46
CA THR A 34 5.71 8.21 11.31
C THR A 34 5.36 9.68 11.48
N VAL A 35 4.10 9.97 11.81
CA VAL A 35 3.57 11.32 12.00
C VAL A 35 3.17 11.51 13.46
N PRO A 36 3.68 12.53 14.17
CA PRO A 36 3.30 12.78 15.54
C PRO A 36 1.86 13.30 15.62
N VAL A 37 1.09 12.72 16.54
CA VAL A 37 -0.24 13.18 16.97
C VAL A 37 -0.15 13.52 18.45
N VAL A 38 -0.50 14.76 18.81
CA VAL A 38 -0.37 15.30 20.16
C VAL A 38 -1.70 15.18 20.89
N ASP A 39 -1.71 14.60 22.09
CA ASP A 39 -2.88 14.68 22.95
C ASP A 39 -3.04 16.11 23.48
N PRO A 40 -4.17 16.80 23.21
CA PRO A 40 -4.34 18.21 23.60
C PRO A 40 -4.48 18.41 25.12
N SER A 41 -4.82 17.35 25.87
CA SER A 41 -5.03 17.40 27.31
C SER A 41 -3.77 17.10 28.11
N THR A 42 -2.90 16.20 27.60
CA THR A 42 -1.68 15.77 28.31
C THR A 42 -0.40 16.26 27.66
N GLY A 43 -0.44 16.70 26.40
CA GLY A 43 0.75 17.00 25.59
C GLY A 43 1.54 15.76 25.16
N GLU A 44 1.04 14.54 25.43
CA GLU A 44 1.70 13.30 25.04
C GLU A 44 1.73 13.18 23.51
N MET A 45 2.93 12.92 22.95
CA MET A 45 3.11 12.69 21.52
C MET A 45 3.07 11.20 21.18
N ARG A 46 2.16 10.82 20.29
CA ARG A 46 2.04 9.45 19.77
C ARG A 46 2.36 9.41 18.28
N GLN A 47 3.21 8.46 17.90
CA GLN A 47 3.63 8.30 16.51
C GLN A 47 2.60 7.46 15.73
N ALA A 48 1.85 8.11 14.84
CA ALA A 48 0.96 7.45 13.90
C ALA A 48 1.74 6.89 12.72
N GLN A 49 1.32 5.72 12.25
CA GLN A 49 1.93 5.03 11.11
C GLN A 49 1.04 5.21 9.90
N VAL A 50 1.61 5.25 8.69
CA VAL A 50 0.82 5.52 7.48
C VAL A 50 0.66 4.23 6.68
N PHE A 51 -0.55 3.69 6.67
CA PHE A 51 -0.97 2.58 5.83
C PHE A 51 -1.09 3.06 4.39
N VAL A 52 -0.55 2.30 3.44
CA VAL A 52 -0.61 2.60 2.00
C VAL A 52 -1.06 1.36 1.24
N ALA A 53 -2.02 1.53 0.35
CA ALA A 53 -2.48 0.48 -0.54
C ALA A 53 -2.53 0.97 -1.98
N VAL A 54 -2.14 0.12 -2.93
CA VAL A 54 -2.07 0.49 -4.35
C VAL A 54 -2.58 -0.62 -5.26
N LEU A 55 -3.49 -0.28 -6.17
CA LEU A 55 -3.98 -1.21 -7.19
C LEU A 55 -2.89 -1.49 -8.24
N GLY A 56 -2.72 -2.75 -8.61
CA GLY A 56 -1.66 -3.18 -9.52
C GLY A 56 -1.76 -2.55 -10.91
N ALA A 57 -2.98 -2.51 -11.47
CA ALA A 57 -3.25 -2.06 -12.83
C ALA A 57 -3.13 -0.53 -12.98
N SER A 58 -3.99 0.22 -12.29
CA SER A 58 -4.02 1.69 -12.33
C SER A 58 -2.95 2.38 -11.49
N SER A 59 -2.36 1.70 -10.51
CA SER A 59 -1.57 2.35 -9.45
C SER A 59 -2.35 3.40 -8.66
N TYR A 60 -3.68 3.29 -8.64
CA TYR A 60 -4.56 4.06 -7.78
C TYR A 60 -4.24 3.79 -6.31
N THR A 61 -3.96 4.85 -5.56
CA THR A 61 -3.36 4.77 -4.25
C THR A 61 -4.33 5.24 -3.18
N PHE A 62 -4.45 4.47 -2.12
CA PHE A 62 -5.08 4.82 -0.86
C PHE A 62 -4.00 4.99 0.21
N ALA A 63 -4.20 5.93 1.12
CA ALA A 63 -3.32 6.13 2.26
C ALA A 63 -4.11 6.63 3.47
N GLU A 64 -3.75 6.17 4.65
CA GLU A 64 -4.32 6.65 5.90
C GLU A 64 -3.35 6.49 7.07
N ALA A 65 -3.50 7.31 8.09
CA ALA A 65 -2.81 7.17 9.35
C ALA A 65 -3.54 6.20 10.29
N THR A 66 -2.79 5.30 10.89
CA THR A 66 -3.23 4.32 11.88
C THR A 66 -2.43 4.47 13.17
N ARG A 67 -2.98 3.98 14.28
CA ARG A 67 -2.29 4.01 15.58
C ARG A 67 -1.13 3.01 15.63
N SER A 68 -1.28 1.88 14.96
CA SER A 68 -0.28 0.82 14.94
C SER A 68 -0.43 -0.08 13.71
N GLN A 69 0.54 -0.98 13.50
CA GLN A 69 0.43 -2.07 12.52
C GLN A 69 -0.18 -3.35 13.12
N ARG A 70 -0.81 -3.27 14.30
CA ARG A 70 -1.42 -4.44 14.95
C ARG A 70 -2.67 -4.87 14.20
N LEU A 71 -3.04 -6.13 14.38
CA LEU A 71 -4.16 -6.76 13.68
C LEU A 71 -5.46 -5.93 13.67
N PRO A 72 -5.94 -5.33 14.78
CA PRO A 72 -7.19 -4.56 14.74
C PRO A 72 -7.11 -3.34 13.82
N ASP A 73 -6.03 -2.57 13.92
CA ASP A 73 -5.80 -1.40 13.05
C ASP A 73 -5.60 -1.84 11.59
N TRP A 74 -4.89 -2.96 11.38
CA TRP A 74 -4.66 -3.55 10.06
C TRP A 74 -5.96 -3.96 9.36
N ILE A 75 -6.82 -4.73 10.04
CA ILE A 75 -8.12 -5.18 9.53
C ILE A 75 -9.03 -3.98 9.24
N ALA A 76 -9.10 -3.02 10.16
CA ALA A 76 -9.90 -1.81 9.96
C ALA A 76 -9.41 -0.98 8.74
N SER A 77 -8.09 -0.96 8.50
CA SER A 77 -7.51 -0.29 7.33
C SER A 77 -7.88 -0.97 6.02
N HIS A 78 -7.97 -2.31 6.01
CA HIS A 78 -8.44 -3.05 4.84
C HIS A 78 -9.89 -2.72 4.51
N GLN A 79 -10.77 -2.65 5.51
CA GLN A 79 -12.17 -2.30 5.30
C GLN A 79 -12.32 -0.88 4.71
N ARG A 80 -11.59 0.09 5.26
CA ARG A 80 -11.59 1.48 4.74
C ARG A 80 -10.99 1.58 3.35
N MET A 81 -9.91 0.85 3.09
CA MET A 81 -9.29 0.74 1.77
C MET A 81 -10.26 0.17 0.72
N LEU A 82 -10.92 -0.94 1.01
CA LEU A 82 -11.88 -1.58 0.09
C LEU A 82 -13.07 -0.64 -0.18
N THR A 83 -13.55 0.04 0.86
CA THR A 83 -14.58 1.07 0.74
C THR A 83 -14.12 2.22 -0.16
N PHE A 84 -12.88 2.68 0.00
CA PHE A 84 -12.29 3.75 -0.83
C PHE A 84 -12.16 3.36 -2.30
N PHE A 85 -11.78 2.12 -2.59
CA PHE A 85 -11.74 1.64 -3.97
C PHE A 85 -13.14 1.39 -4.56
N GLY A 86 -14.18 1.27 -3.72
CA GLY A 86 -15.53 0.97 -4.16
C GLY A 86 -15.68 -0.44 -4.73
N GLY A 87 -14.75 -1.35 -4.38
CA GLY A 87 -14.69 -2.72 -4.90
C GLY A 87 -13.64 -3.55 -4.17
N VAL A 88 -13.69 -4.87 -4.38
CA VAL A 88 -12.77 -5.81 -3.75
C VAL A 88 -11.84 -6.43 -4.79
N PRO A 89 -10.52 -6.20 -4.69
CA PRO A 89 -9.55 -6.90 -5.54
C PRO A 89 -9.54 -8.40 -5.26
N ALA A 90 -9.23 -9.21 -6.28
CA ALA A 90 -9.15 -10.67 -6.11
C ALA A 90 -7.99 -11.13 -5.20
N LEU A 91 -6.93 -10.32 -5.10
CA LEU A 91 -5.73 -10.65 -4.32
C LEU A 91 -5.20 -9.46 -3.52
N LEU A 92 -5.11 -9.65 -2.20
CA LEU A 92 -4.41 -8.76 -1.28
C LEU A 92 -2.95 -9.23 -1.13
N VAL A 93 -2.00 -8.35 -1.44
CA VAL A 93 -0.56 -8.63 -1.38
C VAL A 93 0.10 -7.75 -0.30
N PRO A 94 0.11 -8.19 0.96
CA PRO A 94 0.80 -7.48 2.02
C PRO A 94 2.31 -7.76 2.04
N ASP A 95 3.12 -6.76 2.39
CA ASP A 95 4.57 -6.92 2.56
C ASP A 95 4.96 -7.50 3.93
N ASN A 96 4.19 -7.19 4.98
CA ASN A 96 4.51 -7.64 6.33
C ASN A 96 3.75 -8.93 6.71
N LEU A 97 4.37 -10.08 6.43
CA LEU A 97 3.91 -11.38 6.91
C LEU A 97 3.77 -11.44 8.43
N LYS A 98 4.49 -10.63 9.24
CA LYS A 98 4.44 -10.75 10.71
C LYS A 98 3.14 -10.30 11.33
N ALA A 99 2.43 -9.33 10.74
CA ALA A 99 1.08 -8.96 11.19
C ALA A 99 0.05 -10.06 10.85
N ALA A 100 0.36 -10.89 9.83
CA ALA A 100 -0.47 -11.96 9.30
C ALA A 100 -0.06 -13.37 9.75
N VAL A 101 1.00 -13.54 10.54
CA VAL A 101 1.55 -14.87 10.90
C VAL A 101 1.72 -14.97 12.42
N THR A 102 0.92 -15.84 13.04
CA THR A 102 0.99 -16.17 14.48
C THR A 102 2.13 -17.14 14.82
N LYS A 103 2.61 -17.95 13.86
CA LYS A 103 3.76 -18.85 14.02
C LYS A 103 4.39 -19.13 12.65
N ALA A 104 5.70 -18.93 12.52
CA ALA A 104 6.42 -19.19 11.28
C ALA A 104 6.66 -20.70 11.12
N ASP A 105 5.82 -21.38 10.34
CA ASP A 105 6.14 -22.72 9.80
C ASP A 105 6.44 -22.61 8.31
N ARG A 106 7.49 -23.31 7.89
CA ARG A 106 8.18 -23.18 6.59
C ARG A 106 7.36 -23.73 5.41
N TYR A 107 6.24 -24.41 5.69
CA TYR A 107 5.41 -25.08 4.68
C TYR A 107 3.94 -24.61 4.62
N THR A 108 3.41 -24.08 5.72
CA THR A 108 2.05 -23.49 5.77
C THR A 108 2.08 -22.32 6.74
N PRO A 109 2.25 -21.07 6.27
CA PRO A 109 2.04 -19.93 7.15
C PRO A 109 0.57 -19.98 7.61
N THR A 110 0.33 -20.22 8.89
CA THR A 110 -0.99 -20.05 9.47
C THR A 110 -1.29 -18.56 9.41
N ILE A 111 -2.07 -18.17 8.40
CA ILE A 111 -2.61 -16.83 8.31
C ILE A 111 -3.37 -16.60 9.61
N ASN A 112 -3.19 -15.42 10.20
CA ASN A 112 -3.97 -14.99 11.35
C ASN A 112 -5.46 -15.23 11.05
N GLU A 113 -6.15 -15.98 11.91
CA GLU A 113 -7.53 -16.42 11.70
C GLU A 113 -8.44 -15.26 11.30
N THR A 114 -8.32 -14.11 11.98
CA THR A 114 -9.08 -12.90 11.66
C THR A 114 -8.78 -12.34 10.26
N TYR A 115 -7.55 -12.49 9.76
CA TYR A 115 -7.20 -12.04 8.42
C TYR A 115 -7.68 -13.03 7.34
N ALA A 116 -7.73 -14.33 7.67
CA ALA A 116 -8.37 -15.33 6.82
C ALA A 116 -9.89 -15.14 6.78
N GLU A 117 -10.53 -14.81 7.90
CA GLU A 117 -11.95 -14.46 7.97
C GLU A 117 -12.27 -13.21 7.15
N LEU A 118 -11.43 -12.17 7.21
CA LEU A 118 -11.57 -10.99 6.35
C LEU A 118 -11.50 -11.38 4.87
N ALA A 119 -10.53 -12.22 4.51
CA ALA A 119 -10.37 -12.69 3.14
C ALA A 119 -11.62 -13.46 2.66
N ALA A 120 -12.14 -14.37 3.51
CA ALA A 120 -13.36 -15.12 3.23
C ALA A 120 -14.60 -14.22 3.12
N HIS A 121 -14.75 -13.25 4.03
CA HIS A 121 -15.89 -12.32 4.04
C HIS A 121 -15.98 -11.49 2.77
N TYR A 122 -14.84 -10.98 2.29
CA TYR A 122 -14.78 -10.20 1.05
C TYR A 122 -14.56 -11.05 -0.21
N GLN A 123 -14.52 -12.38 -0.10
CA GLN A 123 -14.24 -13.31 -1.20
C GLN A 123 -12.94 -12.99 -1.96
N THR A 124 -11.91 -12.54 -1.24
CA THR A 124 -10.57 -12.26 -1.76
C THR A 124 -9.57 -13.29 -1.28
N ALA A 125 -8.47 -13.46 -2.01
CA ALA A 125 -7.31 -14.20 -1.52
C ALA A 125 -6.30 -13.25 -0.87
N VAL A 126 -5.49 -13.77 0.05
CA VAL A 126 -4.33 -13.09 0.62
C VAL A 126 -3.10 -13.87 0.21
N LEU A 127 -2.19 -13.23 -0.52
CA LEU A 127 -0.89 -13.83 -0.86
C LEU A 127 0.21 -12.82 -0.55
N PRO A 128 0.94 -13.02 0.55
CA PRO A 128 2.02 -12.11 0.92
C PRO A 128 3.14 -12.07 -0.12
N ALA A 129 3.79 -10.90 -0.24
CA ALA A 129 4.92 -10.74 -1.13
C ALA A 129 6.06 -11.71 -0.74
N ARG A 130 6.69 -12.34 -1.73
CA ARG A 130 7.73 -13.34 -1.47
C ARG A 130 9.00 -12.65 -0.94
N PRO A 131 9.57 -13.11 0.19
CA PRO A 131 10.86 -12.62 0.66
C PRO A 131 11.94 -12.75 -0.43
N TYR A 132 12.82 -11.75 -0.52
CA TYR A 132 13.96 -11.71 -1.46
C TYR A 132 13.61 -11.63 -2.96
N LYS A 133 12.39 -11.20 -3.32
CA LYS A 133 12.03 -10.84 -4.71
C LYS A 133 11.62 -9.37 -4.84
N PRO A 134 12.58 -8.43 -5.02
CA PRO A 134 12.33 -6.99 -5.08
C PRO A 134 11.31 -6.56 -6.14
N LYS A 135 11.15 -7.36 -7.21
CA LYS A 135 10.26 -7.04 -8.33
C LYS A 135 8.77 -7.20 -7.99
N ASP A 136 8.43 -8.04 -7.01
CA ASP A 136 7.03 -8.24 -6.58
C ASP A 136 6.55 -7.07 -5.68
N LYS A 137 7.50 -6.27 -5.14
CA LYS A 137 7.23 -5.15 -4.22
C LYS A 137 7.28 -3.76 -4.85
N ALA A 138 7.77 -3.66 -6.09
CA ALA A 138 8.06 -2.36 -6.72
C ALA A 138 6.88 -1.38 -6.80
N LYS A 139 5.63 -1.89 -6.87
CA LYS A 139 4.42 -1.05 -6.88
C LYS A 139 4.14 -0.41 -5.53
N ALA A 140 4.21 -1.20 -4.44
CA ALA A 140 4.03 -0.70 -3.08
C ALA A 140 5.13 0.31 -2.71
N GLU A 141 6.40 -0.02 -2.97
CA GLU A 141 7.52 0.90 -2.68
C GLU A 141 7.37 2.24 -3.43
N ALA A 142 7.00 2.19 -4.71
CA ALA A 142 6.75 3.41 -5.48
C ALA A 142 5.58 4.22 -4.92
N ALA A 143 4.50 3.57 -4.49
CA ALA A 143 3.35 4.24 -3.87
C ALA A 143 3.72 4.89 -2.53
N VAL A 144 4.45 4.18 -1.67
CA VAL A 144 4.96 4.70 -0.40
C VAL A 144 5.81 5.95 -0.62
N LEU A 145 6.76 5.91 -1.55
CA LEU A 145 7.59 7.08 -1.89
C LEU A 145 6.76 8.27 -2.38
N LEU A 146 5.66 8.03 -3.09
CA LEU A 146 4.75 9.08 -3.54
C LEU A 146 3.95 9.67 -2.39
N VAL A 147 3.45 8.83 -1.48
CA VAL A 147 2.74 9.26 -0.26
C VAL A 147 3.69 10.09 0.61
N GLU A 148 4.91 9.64 0.84
CA GLU A 148 5.93 10.38 1.58
C GLU A 148 6.18 11.76 0.96
N ARG A 149 6.42 11.82 -0.36
CA ARG A 149 6.78 13.06 -1.05
C ARG A 149 5.61 14.04 -1.23
N TRP A 150 4.40 13.54 -1.51
CA TRP A 150 3.28 14.40 -1.91
C TRP A 150 2.24 14.60 -0.81
N ILE A 151 2.23 13.75 0.21
CA ILE A 151 1.34 13.86 1.37
C ILE A 151 2.18 14.24 2.59
N LEU A 152 3.03 13.35 3.09
CA LEU A 152 3.72 13.56 4.37
C LEU A 152 4.63 14.79 4.35
N ALA A 153 5.36 15.03 3.26
CA ALA A 153 6.17 16.23 3.12
C ALA A 153 5.33 17.51 3.20
N ARG A 154 4.07 17.52 2.73
CA ARG A 154 3.19 18.70 2.84
C ARG A 154 2.63 18.90 4.25
N LEU A 155 2.48 17.81 5.00
CA LEU A 155 1.97 17.82 6.36
C LEU A 155 3.07 18.03 7.43
N ARG A 156 4.36 18.00 7.04
CA ARG A 156 5.51 18.02 7.96
C ARG A 156 5.60 19.21 8.92
N HIS A 157 4.93 20.31 8.61
CA HIS A 157 4.93 21.54 9.42
C HIS A 157 3.60 21.79 10.13
N GLN A 158 2.70 20.80 10.12
CA GLN A 158 1.40 20.85 10.78
C GLN A 158 1.44 19.96 12.01
N THR A 159 0.83 20.44 13.10
CA THR A 159 0.63 19.66 14.31
C THR A 159 -0.79 19.13 14.33
N PHE A 160 -0.93 17.82 14.51
CA PHE A 160 -2.24 17.17 14.60
C PHE A 160 -2.55 16.81 16.04
N PHE A 161 -3.79 17.02 16.45
CA PHE A 161 -4.25 16.74 17.81
C PHE A 161 -5.14 15.50 17.89
N SER A 162 -5.48 14.92 16.74
CA SER A 162 -6.18 13.64 16.68
C SER A 162 -5.83 12.86 15.43
N LEU A 163 -6.00 11.54 15.49
CA LEU A 163 -5.84 10.67 14.33
C LEU A 163 -6.87 11.01 13.24
N ALA A 164 -8.07 11.41 13.62
CA ALA A 164 -9.13 11.81 12.69
C ALA A 164 -8.74 13.05 11.88
N GLU A 165 -8.13 14.05 12.53
CA GLU A 165 -7.64 15.26 11.90
C GLU A 165 -6.51 14.96 10.89
N LEU A 166 -5.53 14.13 11.29
CA LEU A 166 -4.47 13.68 10.40
C LEU A 166 -5.05 12.92 9.18
N ASN A 167 -6.02 12.03 9.40
CA ASN A 167 -6.69 11.31 8.33
C ASN A 167 -7.50 12.23 7.40
N ALA A 168 -8.16 13.26 7.92
CA ALA A 168 -8.83 14.25 7.10
C ALA A 168 -7.84 15.03 6.21
N ALA A 169 -6.68 15.41 6.76
CA ALA A 169 -5.63 16.07 6.00
C ALA A 169 -5.03 15.18 4.91
N ILE A 170 -4.79 13.88 5.21
CA ILE A 170 -4.35 12.90 4.22
C ILE A 170 -5.41 12.72 3.12
N ALA A 171 -6.69 12.57 3.50
CA ALA A 171 -7.81 12.41 2.58
C ALA A 171 -7.96 13.61 1.63
N ALA A 172 -7.71 14.83 2.10
CA ALA A 172 -7.74 16.02 1.25
C ALA A 172 -6.61 16.03 0.19
N LEU A 173 -5.46 15.42 0.47
CA LEU A 173 -4.31 15.38 -0.43
C LEU A 173 -4.31 14.19 -1.39
N LEU A 174 -5.04 13.11 -1.06
CA LEU A 174 -5.14 11.90 -1.86
C LEU A 174 -5.65 12.13 -3.30
N PRO A 175 -6.75 12.89 -3.54
CA PRO A 175 -7.22 13.18 -4.89
C PRO A 175 -6.16 13.84 -5.75
N ALA A 176 -5.42 14.81 -5.20
CA ALA A 176 -4.35 15.49 -5.92
C ALA A 176 -3.18 14.55 -6.27
N LEU A 177 -2.89 13.55 -5.42
CA LEU A 177 -1.92 12.49 -5.73
C LEU A 177 -2.41 11.60 -6.88
N ASN A 178 -3.68 11.17 -6.83
CA ASN A 178 -4.25 10.25 -7.82
C ASN A 178 -4.54 10.91 -9.18
N GLN A 179 -4.91 12.19 -9.19
CA GLN A 179 -5.15 12.97 -10.41
C GLN A 179 -3.86 13.42 -11.11
N ARG A 180 -2.71 13.36 -10.41
CA ARG A 180 -1.43 13.74 -11.01
C ARG A 180 -1.06 12.78 -12.15
N PRO A 181 -0.74 13.29 -13.36
CA PRO A 181 -0.29 12.46 -14.46
C PRO A 181 1.00 11.69 -14.13
N PHE A 182 1.19 10.53 -14.76
CA PHE A 182 2.47 9.84 -14.70
C PHE A 182 3.56 10.63 -15.43
N GLN A 183 4.81 10.43 -15.04
CA GLN A 183 5.93 11.11 -15.70
C GLN A 183 5.98 10.72 -17.20
N GLY A 184 5.87 11.72 -18.08
CA GLY A 184 5.89 11.53 -19.52
C GLY A 184 4.60 10.98 -20.13
N ARG A 185 3.48 11.03 -19.40
CA ARG A 185 2.16 10.53 -19.85
C ARG A 185 1.06 11.55 -19.53
N THR A 186 -0.01 11.52 -20.30
CA THR A 186 -1.21 12.33 -20.04
C THR A 186 -2.13 11.67 -19.03
N GLU A 187 -2.08 10.33 -18.93
CA GLU A 187 -2.92 9.60 -17.98
C GLU A 187 -2.44 9.79 -16.53
N SER A 188 -3.40 9.81 -15.61
CA SER A 188 -3.22 9.79 -14.17
C SER A 188 -3.66 8.45 -13.58
N ARG A 189 -3.35 8.23 -12.29
CA ARG A 189 -3.83 7.03 -11.57
C ARG A 189 -5.34 6.97 -11.55
N GLN A 190 -5.99 8.13 -11.34
CA GLN A 190 -7.44 8.27 -11.40
C GLN A 190 -7.98 7.87 -12.78
N SER A 191 -7.41 8.40 -13.86
CA SER A 191 -7.89 8.06 -15.21
C SER A 191 -7.72 6.58 -15.55
N LEU A 192 -6.63 5.95 -15.09
CA LEU A 192 -6.44 4.51 -15.26
C LEU A 192 -7.40 3.70 -14.37
N PHE A 193 -7.70 4.18 -13.16
CA PHE A 193 -8.68 3.54 -12.29
C PHE A 193 -10.06 3.54 -12.95
N ASP A 194 -10.53 4.71 -13.40
CA ASP A 194 -11.83 4.85 -14.04
C ASP A 194 -11.94 4.00 -15.33
N ALA A 195 -10.84 3.86 -16.09
CA ALA A 195 -10.82 3.09 -17.32
C ALA A 195 -10.64 1.57 -17.12
N LEU A 196 -9.92 1.14 -16.08
CA LEU A 196 -9.53 -0.25 -15.89
C LEU A 196 -10.24 -0.89 -14.70
N ASP A 197 -10.08 -0.34 -13.50
CA ASP A 197 -10.43 -0.98 -12.23
C ASP A 197 -11.88 -0.71 -11.80
N ARG A 198 -12.44 0.47 -12.12
CA ARG A 198 -13.83 0.83 -11.78
C ARG A 198 -14.91 -0.05 -12.45
N PRO A 199 -14.76 -0.48 -13.72
CA PRO A 199 -15.75 -1.36 -14.36
C PRO A 199 -15.56 -2.86 -14.03
N ALA A 200 -14.55 -3.22 -13.22
CA ALA A 200 -14.19 -4.60 -12.92
C ALA A 200 -14.95 -5.18 -11.73
#